data_AF-A0A7J6X7K6-F1
#
_entry.id   AF-A0A7J6X7K6-F1
#
_cell.length_a   1.000
_cell.length_b   1.000
_cell.length_c   1.000
_cell.angle_alpha   90.00
_cell.angle_beta   90.00
_cell.angle_gamma   90.00
#
_symmetry.space_group_name_H-M   'P 1'
#
loop_
_entity.id
_entity.type
_entity.pdbx_description
1 polymer ?
#
loop_
_entity_poly.entity_id
_entity_poly.type
_entity_poly.pdbx_seq_one_letter_code
_entity_poly.pdbx_strand_id
1 'polypeptide(L)' 'MEVPADCSWIWRGILNTRRWAKPFTRHLVADGTDSLFWHEPWTSLGVLRDHVDNHTKQLCGLREGAKVSEIIQDHQWK' A
#
# COMPACT_ATOMS: atom_id res chain seq x y z
N MET A 1 -13.74 -4.26 -0.09
CA MET A 1 -13.75 -5.69 0.34
C MET A 1 -14.76 -5.85 1.45
N GLU A 2 -15.84 -6.57 1.21
CA GLU A 2 -16.84 -6.88 2.23
C GLU A 2 -16.32 -7.97 3.18
N VAL A 3 -16.82 -8.00 4.42
CA VAL A 3 -16.46 -9.04 5.39
C VAL A 3 -17.23 -10.32 5.01
N PRO A 4 -16.56 -11.46 4.77
CA PRO A 4 -17.23 -12.70 4.39
C PRO A 4 -18.27 -13.13 5.42
N ALA A 5 -19.43 -13.60 4.95
CA ALA A 5 -20.49 -14.12 5.80
C ALA A 5 -20.10 -15.46 6.48
N ASP A 6 -19.16 -16.19 5.91
CA ASP A 6 -18.67 -17.48 6.42
C ASP A 6 -17.26 -17.33 7.02
N CYS A 7 -17.17 -16.61 8.14
CA CYS A 7 -15.95 -16.54 8.94
C CYS A 7 -16.26 -16.45 10.44
N SER A 8 -15.28 -16.86 11.25
CA SER A 8 -15.38 -16.84 12.71
C SER A 8 -15.67 -15.43 13.23
N TRP A 9 -16.35 -15.33 14.37
CA TRP A 9 -16.73 -14.03 14.94
C TRP A 9 -15.51 -13.15 15.26
N ILE A 10 -14.41 -13.78 15.71
CA ILE A 10 -13.13 -13.11 15.94
C ILE A 10 -12.59 -12.51 14.64
N TRP A 11 -12.62 -13.26 13.53
CA TRP A 11 -12.13 -12.78 12.24
C TRP A 11 -12.96 -11.60 11.72
N ARG A 12 -14.29 -11.62 11.91
CA ARG A 12 -15.14 -10.45 11.62
C ARG A 12 -14.75 -9.24 12.44
N GLY A 13 -14.48 -9.44 13.74
CA GLY A 13 -14.02 -8.37 14.62
C GLY A 13 -12.75 -7.69 14.09
N ILE A 14 -11.73 -8.49 13.74
CA ILE A 14 -10.47 -8.00 13.17
C ILE A 14 -10.71 -7.26 11.84
N LEU A 15 -11.50 -7.83 10.94
CA LEU A 15 -11.78 -7.20 9.65
C LEU A 15 -12.59 -5.91 9.77
N ASN A 16 -13.48 -5.81 10.75
CA ASN A 16 -14.23 -4.59 11.03
C ASN A 16 -13.33 -3.48 11.59
N THR A 17 -12.33 -3.82 12.42
CA THR A 17 -11.40 -2.84 12.99
C THR A 17 -10.27 -2.46 12.03
N ARG A 18 -10.08 -3.16 10.90
CA ARG A 18 -8.97 -2.93 9.96
C ARG A 18 -8.80 -1.47 9.52
N ARG A 19 -9.90 -0.71 9.36
CA ARG A 19 -9.83 0.71 8.93
C ARG A 19 -9.16 1.57 9.98
N TRP A 20 -9.40 1.26 11.26
CA TRP A 20 -8.79 1.91 12.40
C TRP A 20 -7.35 1.45 12.60
N ALA A 21 -7.05 0.18 12.32
CA ALA A 21 -5.70 -0.38 12.39
C ALA A 21 -4.78 0.13 11.25
N LYS A 22 -5.34 0.38 10.05
CA LYS A 22 -4.61 0.77 8.84
C LYS A 22 -3.53 1.85 9.06
N PRO A 23 -3.80 3.00 9.71
CA PRO A 23 -2.78 4.04 9.94
C PRO A 23 -1.63 3.60 10.86
N PHE A 24 -1.81 2.54 11.66
CA PHE A 24 -0.79 2.00 12.55
C PHE A 24 0.05 0.89 11.90
N THR A 25 -0.36 0.39 10.73
CA THR A 25 0.40 -0.58 9.94
C THR A 25 1.36 0.14 9.00
N ARG A 26 2.65 -0.22 9.05
CA ARG A 26 3.67 0.21 8.09
C ARG A 26 4.29 -1.01 7.43
N HIS A 27 4.60 -0.90 6.16
CA HIS A 27 5.34 -1.92 5.43
C HIS A 27 6.85 -1.66 5.56
N LEU A 28 7.61 -2.66 5.99
CA LEU A 28 9.08 -2.58 6.01
C LEU A 28 9.59 -2.86 4.60
N VAL A 29 10.07 -1.81 3.92
CA VAL A 29 10.45 -1.88 2.50
C VAL A 29 11.66 -2.76 2.23
N ALA A 30 12.62 -2.82 3.18
CA ALA A 30 13.92 -3.45 2.96
C ALA A 30 14.59 -2.95 1.67
N ASP A 31 14.84 -3.83 0.69
CA ASP A 31 15.41 -3.48 -0.61
C ASP A 31 14.37 -3.00 -1.65
N GLY A 32 13.09 -3.00 -1.29
CA GLY A 32 11.99 -2.53 -2.12
C GLY A 32 11.64 -3.44 -3.29
N THR A 33 12.26 -4.63 -3.39
CA THR A 33 12.01 -5.57 -4.48
C THR A 33 10.69 -6.31 -4.33
N ASP A 34 10.19 -6.50 -3.11
CA ASP A 34 8.87 -7.10 -2.89
C ASP A 34 7.78 -6.07 -2.53
N SER A 35 8.17 -4.80 -2.39
CA SER A 35 7.24 -3.74 -2.01
C SER A 35 6.61 -3.06 -3.22
N LEU A 36 5.27 -2.99 -3.25
CA LEU A 36 4.53 -2.31 -4.33
C LEU A 36 4.41 -0.82 -4.09
N PHE A 37 4.88 -0.03 -5.05
CA PHE A 37 4.93 1.43 -4.96
C PHE A 37 3.56 2.07 -4.72
N TRP A 38 2.52 1.62 -5.43
CA TRP A 38 1.20 2.24 -5.34
C TRP A 38 0.30 1.66 -4.24
N HIS A 39 0.51 0.41 -3.86
CA HIS A 39 -0.49 -0.38 -3.12
C HIS A 39 -0.15 -0.60 -1.67
N GLU A 40 1.11 -0.40 -1.28
CA GLU A 40 1.55 -0.69 0.08
C GLU A 40 1.84 0.58 0.89
N PRO A 41 1.64 0.52 2.22
CA PRO A 41 1.87 1.63 3.12
C PRO A 41 3.36 1.73 3.47
N TRP A 42 4.19 1.99 2.46
CA TRP A 42 5.64 2.13 2.61
C TRP A 42 6.09 3.58 2.87
N THR A 43 5.20 4.55 2.67
CA THR A 43 5.44 5.96 2.97
C THR A 43 4.81 6.38 4.30
N SER A 44 5.23 7.52 4.86
CA SER A 44 4.58 8.12 6.03
C SER A 44 3.13 8.56 5.76
N LEU A 45 2.76 8.75 4.49
CA LEU A 45 1.40 9.05 4.06
C LEU A 45 0.53 7.78 3.96
N GLY A 46 1.11 6.59 4.06
CA GLY A 46 0.42 5.34 3.84
C GLY A 46 0.46 4.92 2.37
N VAL A 47 -0.67 4.41 1.86
CA VAL A 47 -0.79 3.86 0.51
C VAL A 47 -0.96 5.00 -0.50
N LEU A 48 0.02 5.24 -1.36
CA LEU A 48 0.03 6.39 -2.28
C LEU A 48 -1.19 6.44 -3.22
N ARG A 49 -1.73 5.29 -3.64
CA ARG A 49 -2.95 5.23 -4.45
C ARG A 49 -4.15 5.92 -3.80
N ASP A 50 -4.22 5.97 -2.46
CA ASP A 50 -5.33 6.63 -1.76
C ASP A 50 -5.20 8.16 -1.73
N HIS A 51 -4.02 8.69 -2.09
CA HIS A 51 -3.68 10.11 -2.02
C HIS A 51 -3.45 10.76 -3.38
N VAL A 52 -3.25 9.96 -4.43
CA VAL A 52 -2.92 10.43 -5.78
C VAL A 52 -4.06 10.06 -6.72
N ASP A 53 -4.56 11.04 -7.46
CA ASP A 53 -5.62 10.84 -8.44
C ASP A 53 -5.09 10.10 -9.68
N ASN A 54 -6.02 9.50 -10.44
CA ASN A 54 -5.64 8.67 -11.59
C ASN A 54 -4.86 9.43 -12.66
N HIS A 55 -5.11 10.73 -12.85
CA HIS A 55 -4.38 11.53 -13.83
C HIS A 55 -2.92 11.67 -13.43
N THR A 56 -2.65 12.05 -12.17
CA THR A 56 -1.27 12.14 -11.65
C THR A 56 -0.56 10.79 -11.70
N LYS A 57 -1.24 9.69 -11.35
CA LYS A 57 -0.66 8.33 -11.49
C LYS A 57 -0.25 8.02 -12.92
N GLN A 58 -1.05 8.42 -13.90
CA GLN A 58 -0.77 8.21 -15.32
C GLN A 58 0.41 9.07 -15.80
N LEU A 59 0.52 10.31 -15.31
CA LEU A 59 1.66 11.20 -15.60
C LEU A 59 2.98 10.66 -15.05
N CYS A 60 2.97 9.93 -13.94
CA CYS A 60 4.17 9.27 -13.42
C CYS A 60 4.73 8.19 -14.34
N GLY A 61 3.95 7.67 -15.30
CA GLY A 61 4.40 6.63 -16.23
C GLY A 61 4.69 5.27 -15.59
N LEU A 62 4.30 5.09 -14.32
CA LEU A 62 4.56 3.87 -13.55
C LEU A 62 3.45 2.85 -13.75
N ARG A 63 3.83 1.60 -13.97
CA ARG A 63 2.89 0.47 -13.99
C ARG A 63 2.22 0.27 -12.62
N GLU A 64 1.01 -0.28 -12.60
CA GLU A 64 0.29 -0.54 -11.35
C GLU A 64 1.03 -1.52 -10.41
N GLY A 65 1.85 -2.42 -10.98
CA GLY A 65 2.70 -3.34 -10.23
C GLY A 65 4.15 -2.87 -10.06
N ALA A 66 4.43 -1.56 -10.16
CA ALA A 66 5.77 -1.03 -10.00
C ALA A 66 6.29 -1.30 -8.58
N LYS A 67 7.53 -1.79 -8.49
CA LYS A 67 8.20 -2.03 -7.22
C LYS A 67 8.87 -0.76 -6.72
N VAL A 68 9.03 -0.61 -5.40
CA VAL A 68 9.74 0.54 -4.83
C VAL A 68 11.19 0.58 -5.33
N SER A 69 11.85 -0.57 -5.48
CA SER A 69 13.21 -0.69 -6.00
C SER A 69 13.40 -0.24 -7.46
N GLU A 70 12.31 -0.17 -8.25
CA GLU A 70 12.37 0.32 -9.64
C GLU A 70 12.55 1.85 -9.69
N ILE A 71 12.17 2.56 -8.63
CA ILE A 71 12.05 4.02 -8.59
C ILE A 71 13.03 4.62 -7.57
N ILE A 72 13.27 3.91 -6.48
CA ILE A 72 14.19 4.32 -5.43
C ILE A 72 15.38 3.39 -5.43
N GLN A 73 16.55 3.95 -5.74
CA GLN A 73 17.84 3.26 -5.71
C GLN A 73 18.83 4.11 -4.93
N ASP A 74 19.63 3.48 -4.08
CA ASP A 74 20.64 4.17 -3.26
C ASP A 74 20.07 5.34 -2.44
N HIS A 75 18.86 5.16 -1.91
CA HIS A 75 18.10 6.18 -1.17
C HIS A 75 17.77 7.46 -1.97
N GLN A 76 17.77 7.39 -3.31
CA GLN A 76 17.41 8.49 -4.20
C GLN A 76 16.28 8.11 -5.15
N TRP A 77 15.46 9.10 -5.48
CA TRP A 77 14.41 9.01 -6.51
C TRP A 77 15.06 9.11 -7.89
N LYS A 78 14.79 8.13 -8.75
CA LYS A 78 15.19 8.15 -10.16
C LYS A 78 14.00 8.39 -11.08
#